data_AF-A0A4V2WVC4-F1
#
_entry.id   AF-A0A4V2WVC4-F1
#
_cell.length_a   1.000
_cell.length_b   1.000
_cell.length_c   1.000
_cell.angle_alpha   90.00
_cell.angle_beta   90.00
_cell.angle_gamma   90.00
#
_symmetry.space_group_name_H-M   'P 1'
#
loop_
_entity.id
_entity.type
_entity.pdbx_description
1 polymer ?
#
loop_
_entity_poly.entity_id
_entity_poly.type
_entity_poly.pdbx_seq_one_letter_code
_entity_poly.pdbx_strand_id
1 'polypeptide(L)'
;MKRSTFDALLSFLGGVSWAFVIVGVWVTFQSFVFLGVVPALMFSFIFLFLALFLILILEVMGMQRDRHDAVLKQTALLEEIRERLRSKEPESSEDE
;
A
#
# COMPACT_ATOMS: atom_id res chain seq x y z
N MET A 1 -4.51 -15.82 9.69
CA MET A 1 -3.40 -14.86 9.62
C MET A 1 -3.72 -13.70 10.53
N LYS A 2 -2.93 -13.44 11.59
CA LYS A 2 -3.07 -12.20 12.36
C LYS A 2 -2.70 -11.07 11.42
N ARG A 3 -3.59 -10.10 11.17
CA ARG A 3 -3.18 -8.83 10.54
C ARG A 3 -2.01 -8.32 11.36
N SER A 4 -0.90 -8.03 10.69
CA SER A 4 0.23 -7.41 11.36
C SER A 4 -0.26 -6.10 11.97
N THR A 5 0.26 -5.71 13.14
CA THR A 5 0.01 -4.37 13.68
C THR A 5 0.30 -3.30 12.63
N PHE A 6 1.25 -3.57 11.73
CA PHE A 6 1.57 -2.76 10.56
C PHE A 6 0.40 -2.57 9.58
N ASP A 7 -0.38 -3.62 9.27
CA ASP A 7 -1.50 -3.52 8.32
C ASP A 7 -2.65 -2.71 8.92
N ALA A 8 -2.86 -2.85 10.24
CA ALA A 8 -3.80 -2.03 10.99
C ALA A 8 -3.37 -0.56 11.01
N LEU A 9 -2.08 -0.29 11.23
CA LEU A 9 -1.49 1.05 11.16
C LEU A 9 -1.62 1.66 9.77
N LEU A 10 -1.34 0.90 8.70
CA LEU A 10 -1.40 1.38 7.33
C LEU A 10 -2.84 1.71 6.90
N SER A 11 -3.79 0.84 7.23
CA SER A 11 -5.22 1.09 6.95
C SER A 11 -5.79 2.27 7.75
N PHE A 12 -5.40 2.40 9.03
CA PHE A 12 -5.73 3.57 9.84
C PHE A 12 -5.14 4.86 9.24
N LEU A 13 -3.85 4.83 8.89
CA LEU A 13 -3.16 5.98 8.32
C LEU A 13 -3.76 6.38 6.97
N GLY A 14 -4.19 5.42 6.15
CA GLY A 14 -4.93 5.68 4.90
C GLY A 14 -6.25 6.43 5.17
N GLY A 15 -7.04 5.98 6.15
CA GLY A 15 -8.27 6.66 6.55
C GLY A 15 -8.03 8.08 7.10
N VAL A 16 -7.05 8.23 7.99
CA VAL A 16 -6.66 9.54 8.55
C VAL A 16 -6.13 10.47 7.46
N SER A 17 -5.40 9.96 6.47
CA SER A 17 -4.87 10.78 5.37
C SER A 17 -5.98 11.39 4.52
N TRP A 18 -7.06 10.66 4.25
CA TRP A 18 -8.22 11.21 3.55
C TRP A 18 -8.94 12.30 4.35
N ALA A 19 -9.14 12.08 5.65
CA ALA A 19 -9.70 13.11 6.53
C ALA A 19 -8.79 14.35 6.58
N PHE A 20 -7.47 14.14 6.65
CA PHE A 20 -6.47 15.20 6.63
C PHE A 20 -6.50 16.02 5.34
N VAL A 21 -6.69 15.39 4.17
CA VAL A 21 -6.86 16.11 2.90
C VAL A 21 -8.08 17.03 2.96
N ILE A 22 -9.24 16.51 3.35
CA ILE A 22 -10.50 17.27 3.35
C ILE A 22 -10.39 18.46 4.31
N VAL A 23 -9.97 18.20 5.56
CA VAL A 23 -9.83 19.24 6.59
C VAL A 23 -8.72 20.21 6.20
N GLY A 24 -7.59 19.70 5.70
CA GLY A 24 -6.43 20.52 5.33
C GLY A 24 -6.71 21.46 4.15
N VAL A 25 -7.46 21.02 3.14
CA VAL A 25 -7.89 21.88 2.02
C VAL A 25 -8.79 22.99 2.53
N TRP A 26 -9.76 22.66 3.40
CA TRP A 26 -10.65 23.64 4.00
C TRP A 26 -9.91 24.67 4.86
N VAL A 27 -9.01 24.21 5.73
CA VAL A 27 -8.19 25.07 6.59
C VAL A 27 -7.29 25.96 5.75
N THR A 28 -6.60 25.40 4.75
CA THR A 28 -5.74 26.17 3.85
C THR A 28 -6.53 27.24 3.10
N PHE A 29 -7.73 26.89 2.59
CA PHE A 29 -8.58 27.84 1.91
C PHE A 29 -8.98 29.01 2.83
N GLN A 30 -9.44 28.71 4.05
CA GLN A 30 -9.79 29.73 5.04
C GLN A 30 -8.60 30.59 5.44
N SER A 31 -7.41 29.99 5.64
CA SER A 31 -6.19 30.71 6.01
C SER A 31 -5.73 31.70 4.95
N PHE A 32 -6.00 31.45 3.66
CA PHE A 32 -5.55 32.32 2.57
C PHE A 32 -6.67 33.18 1.96
N VAL A 33 -7.92 33.04 2.42
CA VAL A 33 -9.06 33.79 1.88
C VAL A 33 -8.90 35.31 2.06
N PHE A 34 -8.17 35.75 3.10
CA PHE A 34 -7.89 37.17 3.35
C PHE A 34 -7.03 37.82 2.25
N LEU A 35 -6.24 37.01 1.53
CA LEU A 35 -5.41 37.46 0.41
C LEU A 35 -6.22 37.55 -0.90
N GLY A 36 -7.46 37.08 -0.90
CA GLY A 36 -8.35 36.99 -2.05
C GLY A 36 -8.68 35.54 -2.44
N VAL A 37 -9.77 35.36 -3.19
CA VAL A 37 -10.26 34.03 -3.58
C VAL A 37 -9.29 33.33 -4.53
N VAL A 38 -8.68 34.05 -5.47
CA VAL A 38 -7.74 33.49 -6.45
C VAL A 38 -6.50 32.89 -5.78
N PRO A 39 -5.73 33.61 -4.96
CA PRO A 39 -4.57 33.03 -4.27
C PRO A 39 -4.97 31.91 -3.29
N ALA A 40 -6.12 32.03 -2.61
CA ALA A 40 -6.62 30.98 -1.73
C ALA A 40 -6.83 29.65 -2.47
N LEU A 41 -7.48 29.69 -3.64
CA LEU A 41 -7.66 28.50 -4.48
C LEU A 41 -6.32 27.94 -4.96
N MET A 42 -5.37 28.79 -5.35
CA MET A 42 -4.06 28.36 -5.82
C MET A 42 -3.28 27.62 -4.72
N PHE A 43 -3.25 28.15 -3.49
CA PHE A 43 -2.59 27.49 -2.36
C PHE A 43 -3.30 26.21 -1.93
N SER A 44 -4.63 26.20 -1.88
CA SER A 44 -5.41 24.99 -1.61
C SER A 44 -5.15 23.90 -2.66
N PHE A 45 -4.98 24.27 -3.94
CA PHE A 45 -4.65 23.33 -4.99
C PHE A 45 -3.25 22.74 -4.82
N ILE A 46 -2.25 23.57 -4.51
CA ILE A 46 -0.88 23.11 -4.22
C ILE A 46 -0.87 22.15 -3.01
N PHE A 47 -1.59 22.52 -1.94
CA PHE A 47 -1.76 21.65 -0.78
C PHE A 47 -2.40 20.31 -1.15
N LEU A 48 -3.50 20.33 -1.91
CA LEU A 48 -4.19 19.12 -2.36
C LEU A 48 -3.25 18.22 -3.17
N PHE A 49 -2.48 18.80 -4.10
CA PHE A 49 -1.51 18.06 -4.91
C PHE A 49 -0.46 17.36 -4.03
N LEU A 50 0.14 18.09 -3.09
CA LEU A 50 1.12 17.53 -2.14
C LEU A 50 0.50 16.43 -1.27
N ALA A 51 -0.70 16.66 -0.74
CA ALA A 51 -1.36 15.72 0.14
C ALA A 51 -1.74 14.42 -0.59
N LEU A 52 -2.24 14.51 -1.83
CA LEU A 52 -2.51 13.35 -2.67
C LEU A 52 -1.23 12.60 -3.04
N PHE A 53 -0.13 13.32 -3.30
CA PHE A 53 1.16 12.69 -3.54
C PHE A 53 1.64 11.87 -2.33
N LEU A 54 1.48 12.39 -1.11
CA LEU A 54 1.78 11.64 0.12
C LEU A 54 0.88 10.40 0.29
N ILE A 55 -0.42 10.50 -0.03
CA ILE A 55 -1.34 9.36 0.00
C ILE A 55 -0.89 8.28 -0.98
N LEU A 56 -0.50 8.66 -2.19
CA LEU A 56 -0.02 7.73 -3.20
C LEU A 56 1.20 6.95 -2.71
N ILE A 57 2.16 7.63 -2.05
CA ILE A 57 3.33 6.95 -1.46
C ILE A 57 2.89 5.92 -0.43
N LEU A 58 1.97 6.29 0.47
CA LEU A 58 1.46 5.40 1.50
C LEU A 58 0.79 4.15 0.90
N GLU A 59 -0.01 4.35 -0.16
CA GLU A 59 -0.70 3.28 -0.86
C GLU A 59 0.26 2.34 -1.59
N VAL A 60 1.29 2.89 -2.25
CA VAL A 60 2.35 2.10 -2.89
C VAL A 60 3.12 1.28 -1.86
N MET A 61 3.43 1.84 -0.67
CA MET A 61 4.08 1.10 0.40
C MET A 61 3.25 -0.10 0.87
N GLY A 62 1.93 0.05 0.97
CA GLY A 62 1.02 -1.06 1.24
C GLY A 62 1.06 -2.14 0.17
N MET A 63 0.90 -1.72 -1.09
CA MET A 63 0.88 -2.65 -2.23
C MET A 63 2.18 -3.45 -2.38
N GLN A 64 3.34 -2.83 -2.15
CA GLN A 64 4.63 -3.52 -2.22
C GLN A 64 4.74 -4.64 -1.17
N ARG A 65 4.19 -4.41 0.02
CA ARG A 65 4.19 -5.41 1.10
C ARG A 65 3.26 -6.57 0.79
N ASP A 66 2.06 -6.27 0.30
CA ASP A 66 1.10 -7.31 -0.13
C ASP A 66 1.69 -8.18 -1.25
N ARG A 67 2.42 -7.57 -2.20
CA ARG A 67 3.15 -8.29 -3.25
C ARG A 67 4.24 -9.19 -2.67
N HIS A 68 5.02 -8.71 -1.70
CA HIS A 68 6.07 -9.51 -1.08
C HIS A 68 5.48 -10.76 -0.39
N ASP A 69 4.40 -10.59 0.37
CA ASP A 69 3.72 -11.69 1.05
C ASP A 69 3.10 -12.69 0.06
N ALA A 70 2.56 -12.20 -1.07
CA ALA A 70 2.04 -13.05 -2.12
C ALA A 70 3.15 -13.89 -2.78
N VAL A 71 4.30 -13.29 -3.07
CA VAL A 71 5.46 -13.99 -3.65
C VAL A 71 5.99 -15.06 -2.68
N LEU A 72 6.11 -14.76 -1.39
CA LEU A 72 6.54 -15.75 -0.38
C LEU A 72 5.61 -16.95 -0.33
N LYS A 73 4.29 -16.73 -0.37
CA LYS A 73 3.30 -17.82 -0.41
C LYS A 73 3.42 -18.64 -1.70
N GLN A 74 3.64 -18.00 -2.84
CA GLN A 74 3.83 -18.69 -4.12
C GLN A 74 5.08 -19.57 -4.10
N THR A 75 6.21 -19.06 -3.59
CA THR A 75 7.45 -19.84 -3.48
C THR A 75 7.27 -21.04 -2.57
N ALA A 76 6.63 -20.87 -1.41
CA ALA A 76 6.36 -21.98 -0.50
C ALA A 76 5.47 -23.07 -1.13
N LEU A 77 4.44 -22.68 -1.87
CA LEU A 77 3.58 -23.62 -2.59
C LEU A 77 4.34 -24.37 -3.70
N LEU A 78 5.22 -23.68 -4.44
CA LEU A 78 6.05 -24.31 -5.48
C LEU A 78 7.03 -25.32 -4.89
N GLU A 79 7.62 -25.01 -3.75
CA GLU A 79 8.52 -25.91 -3.03
C GLU A 79 7.79 -27.15 -2.52
N GLU A 80 6.59 -26.98 -1.94
CA GLU A 80 5.74 -28.09 -1.52
C GLU A 80 5.31 -28.98 -2.72
N ILE A 81 4.95 -28.37 -3.85
CA ILE A 81 4.63 -29.12 -5.08
C ILE A 81 5.85 -29.90 -5.57
N ARG A 82 7.04 -29.28 -5.56
CA ARG A 82 8.30 -29.94 -5.97
C ARG A 82 8.63 -31.14 -5.08
N GLU A 83 8.49 -31.01 -3.76
CA GLU A 83 8.73 -32.11 -2.82
C GLU A 83 7.73 -33.26 -3.03
N ARG A 84 6.45 -32.93 -3.20
CA ARG A 84 5.40 -33.93 -3.48
C ARG A 84 5.66 -34.67 -4.78
N LEU A 85 6.07 -33.97 -5.85
CA LEU A 85 6.45 -34.60 -7.12
C LEU A 85 7.67 -35.50 -6.97
N ARG A 86 8.73 -35.04 -6.29
CA ARG A 86 9.94 -35.82 -6.02
C ARG A 86 9.65 -37.08 -5.20
N SER A 87 8.73 -37.01 -4.23
CA SER A 87 8.31 -38.18 -3.44
C SER A 87 7.45 -39.19 -4.22
N LYS A 88 6.93 -38.78 -5.39
CA LYS A 88 6.02 -39.57 -6.23
C LYS A 88 6.74 -40.22 -7.43
N GLU A 89 7.98 -39.83 -7.71
CA GLU A 89 8.91 -40.59 -8.56
C GLU A 89 9.56 -41.70 -7.70
N PRO A 90 9.07 -42.96 -7.74
CA PRO A 90 9.89 -44.07 -7.28
C PRO A 90 11.06 -44.23 -8.26
N GLU A 91 12.21 -44.67 -7.73
CA GLU A 91 13.32 -45.27 -8.47
C GLU A 91 12.84 -45.99 -9.75
N SER A 92 12.94 -45.31 -10.89
CA SER A 92 12.75 -45.94 -12.22
C SER A 92 14.02 -45.79 -13.06
N SER A 93 15.16 -45.63 -12.39
CA SER A 93 16.48 -45.55 -13.02
C SER A 93 17.57 -46.27 -12.22
N GLU A 94 17.20 -47.32 -11.48
CA GLU A 94 18.11 -48.44 -11.23
C GLU A 94 17.58 -49.60 -12.08
N ASP A 95 18.48 -50.27 -12.79
CA ASP A 95 18.27 -51.36 -13.77
C ASP A 95 18.02 -50.93 -15.23
N GLU A 96 19.10 -50.52 -15.92
CA GLU A 96 19.60 -51.16 -17.16
C GLU A 96 21.05 -50.77 -17.47
#